data_AF-A0A816G9J2-F1
#
_entry.id   AF-A0A816G9J2-F1
#
_cell.length_a   1.000
_cell.length_b   1.000
_cell.length_c   1.000
_cell.angle_alpha   90.00
_cell.angle_beta   90.00
_cell.angle_gamma   90.00
#
_symmetry.space_group_name_H-M   'P 1'
#
loop_
_entity.id
_entity.type
_entity.pdbx_description
1 polymer ?
#
loop_
_entity_poly.entity_id
_entity_poly.type
_entity_poly.pdbx_seq_one_letter_code
_entity_poly.pdbx_strand_id
1 'polypeptide(L)'
;MKFDLCTSLQDVVWSPFTSTLFAVAGADGKVYIFDIHSNKLEPICEQLLANELGKSCTKLAFNPIHPILLVGDETGWTNCLKLSPNLRKKAKVRKGIEYPANYDPELDKLAQELARTTAGDLIQDSLYVQSSSNED
;
A
#
# COMPACT_ATOMS: atom_id res chain seq x y z
N MET A 1 -12.64 0.32 0.03
CA MET A 1 -11.89 -0.70 0.83
C MET A 1 -11.33 -0.03 2.08
N LYS A 2 -11.46 -0.66 3.25
CA LYS A 2 -10.96 -0.13 4.53
C LYS A 2 -10.24 -1.25 5.28
N PHE A 3 -9.12 -0.92 5.91
CA PHE A 3 -8.30 -1.83 6.71
C PHE A 3 -8.24 -1.28 8.13
N ASP A 4 -8.77 -2.02 9.09
CA ASP A 4 -8.74 -1.62 10.49
C ASP A 4 -7.63 -2.39 11.21
N LEU A 5 -6.62 -1.66 11.69
CA LEU A 5 -5.49 -2.20 12.43
C LEU A 5 -5.62 -1.97 13.94
N CYS A 6 -6.72 -1.34 14.40
CA CYS A 6 -6.95 -0.99 15.81
C CYS A 6 -5.80 -0.18 16.45
N THR A 7 -5.01 0.53 15.64
CA THR A 7 -3.88 1.38 16.07
C THR A 7 -3.81 2.62 15.18
N SER A 8 -3.21 3.69 15.70
CA SER A 8 -2.95 4.89 14.89
C SER A 8 -1.87 4.59 13.85
N LEU A 9 -2.09 5.04 12.63
CA LEU A 9 -1.13 4.89 11.54
C LEU A 9 -0.25 6.13 11.46
N GLN A 10 1.05 5.93 11.27
CA GLN A 10 2.03 7.01 11.22
C GLN A 10 2.55 7.27 9.81
N ASP A 11 2.62 6.21 8.99
CA ASP A 11 3.06 6.31 7.60
C ASP A 11 2.48 5.18 6.74
N VAL A 12 2.38 5.43 5.43
CA VAL A 12 1.96 4.45 4.42
C VAL A 12 2.75 4.67 3.13
N VAL A 13 3.25 3.58 2.54
CA VAL A 13 4.02 3.66 1.30
C VAL A 13 3.74 2.48 0.38
N TRP A 14 3.56 2.77 -0.91
CA TRP A 14 3.42 1.75 -1.95
C TRP A 14 4.75 1.07 -2.27
N SER A 15 4.69 -0.21 -2.59
CA SER A 15 5.84 -0.95 -3.09
C SER A 15 6.21 -0.52 -4.51
N PRO A 16 7.50 -0.32 -4.82
CA PRO A 16 7.95 -0.09 -6.18
C PRO A 16 7.98 -1.38 -7.02
N PHE A 17 7.73 -2.55 -6.40
CA PHE A 17 7.86 -3.85 -7.07
C PHE A 17 6.54 -4.43 -7.56
N THR A 18 5.44 -4.13 -6.86
CA THR A 18 4.12 -4.72 -7.10
C THR A 18 3.06 -3.67 -6.83
N SER A 19 2.21 -3.44 -7.82
CA SER A 19 1.18 -2.39 -7.87
C SER A 19 0.10 -2.50 -6.78
N THR A 20 -0.03 -3.68 -6.15
CA THR A 20 -1.05 -3.98 -5.14
C THR A 20 -0.48 -4.12 -3.73
N LEU A 21 0.84 -3.96 -3.56
CA LEU A 21 1.50 -4.12 -2.26
C LEU A 21 1.82 -2.76 -1.65
N PHE A 22 1.49 -2.57 -0.39
CA PHE A 22 1.88 -1.38 0.39
C PHE A 22 2.25 -1.77 1.82
N ALA A 23 3.02 -0.90 2.47
CA ALA A 23 3.42 -1.03 3.86
C ALA A 23 2.80 0.09 4.70
N VAL A 24 2.48 -0.21 5.95
CA VAL A 24 1.91 0.72 6.93
C VAL A 24 2.72 0.66 8.23
N ALA A 25 3.05 1.82 8.78
CA ALA A 25 3.71 1.96 10.07
C ALA A 25 2.66 2.23 11.17
N GLY A 26 2.63 1.38 12.19
CA GLY A 26 1.74 1.49 13.33
C GLY A 26 2.37 2.17 14.54
N ALA A 27 1.53 2.85 15.33
CA ALA A 27 1.91 3.41 16.62
C ALA A 27 2.23 2.36 17.69
N ASP A 28 1.86 1.09 17.44
CA ASP A 28 2.13 -0.05 18.30
C ASP A 28 3.53 -0.68 18.07
N GLY A 29 4.37 -0.04 17.24
CA GLY A 29 5.73 -0.48 16.96
C GLY A 29 5.82 -1.61 15.94
N LYS A 30 4.74 -1.86 15.21
CA LYS A 30 4.69 -2.81 14.11
C LYS A 30 4.71 -2.13 12.75
N VAL A 31 5.24 -2.86 11.79
CA VAL A 31 5.03 -2.61 10.37
C VAL A 31 4.14 -3.70 9.78
N TYR A 32 3.14 -3.28 9.04
CA TYR A 32 2.17 -4.13 8.39
C TYR A 32 2.39 -4.09 6.89
N ILE A 33 2.45 -5.26 6.26
CA ILE A 33 2.49 -5.38 4.80
C ILE A 33 1.14 -5.89 4.33
N PHE A 34 0.55 -5.19 3.36
CA PHE A 34 -0.69 -5.57 2.70
C PHE A 34 -0.42 -5.88 1.23
N ASP A 35 -1.13 -6.87 0.69
CA ASP A 35 -1.26 -7.06 -0.76
C ASP A 35 -2.75 -7.22 -1.08
N ILE A 36 -3.36 -6.16 -1.60
CA ILE A 36 -4.81 -6.08 -1.82
C ILE A 36 -5.32 -7.11 -2.82
N HIS A 37 -4.43 -7.67 -3.65
CA HIS A 37 -4.79 -8.75 -4.56
C HIS A 37 -4.84 -10.11 -3.87
N SER A 38 -3.93 -10.35 -2.93
CA SER A 38 -3.78 -11.64 -2.25
C SER A 38 -4.69 -11.78 -1.04
N ASN A 39 -4.77 -10.73 -0.20
CA ASN A 39 -5.63 -10.69 0.98
C ASN A 39 -6.25 -9.29 1.13
N LYS A 40 -7.58 -9.23 1.23
CA LYS A 40 -8.35 -7.98 1.16
C LYS A 40 -8.72 -7.39 2.52
N LEU A 41 -8.50 -8.13 3.60
CA LEU A 41 -8.95 -7.75 4.93
C LEU A 41 -7.78 -7.62 5.89
N GLU A 42 -6.86 -8.59 5.83
CA GLU A 42 -5.78 -8.71 6.80
C GLU A 42 -4.40 -8.47 6.18
N PRO A 43 -3.45 -7.95 6.97
CA PRO A 43 -2.07 -7.85 6.54
C PRO A 43 -1.52 -9.24 6.18
N ILE A 44 -0.73 -9.32 5.11
CA ILE A 44 -0.02 -10.55 4.73
C ILE A 44 1.22 -10.78 5.59
N CYS A 45 1.67 -9.75 6.31
CA CYS A 45 2.74 -9.83 7.29
C CYS A 45 2.59 -8.71 8.32
N GLU A 46 2.72 -9.07 9.60
CA GLU A 46 2.95 -8.13 10.69
C GLU A 46 4.35 -8.36 11.23
N GLN A 47 5.12 -7.30 11.39
CA GLN A 47 6.48 -7.36 11.92
C GLN A 47 6.63 -6.36 13.07
N LEU A 48 6.81 -6.88 14.28
CA LEU A 48 7.23 -6.07 15.43
C LEU A 48 8.70 -5.69 15.26
N LEU A 49 9.02 -4.40 15.41
CA LEU A 49 10.39 -3.86 15.25
C LEU A 49 10.95 -3.26 16.54
N ALA A 50 10.06 -2.81 17.43
CA ALA A 50 10.45 -2.33 18.73
C ALA A 50 10.62 -3.52 19.70
N ASN A 51 11.81 -3.70 20.24
CA ASN A 51 12.07 -4.66 21.32
C ASN A 51 11.38 -4.25 22.63
N GLU A 52 11.03 -2.96 22.75
CA GLU A 52 10.31 -2.39 23.88
C GLU A 52 8.88 -2.06 23.45
N LEU A 53 7.92 -2.63 24.17
CA LEU A 53 6.49 -2.46 23.96
C LEU A 53 6.15 -0.95 24.03
N GLY A 54 5.69 -0.37 22.92
CA GLY A 54 5.15 0.99 22.89
C GLY A 54 5.92 2.01 22.06
N LYS A 55 7.06 1.68 21.43
CA LYS A 55 7.75 2.62 20.52
C LYS A 55 7.10 2.61 19.15
N SER A 56 6.57 3.74 18.69
CA SER A 56 5.92 3.84 17.39
C SER A 56 6.89 3.77 16.21
N CYS A 57 6.47 3.09 15.13
CA CYS A 57 7.12 3.22 13.83
C CYS A 57 6.61 4.51 13.17
N THR A 58 7.49 5.38 12.69
CA THR A 58 7.13 6.76 12.29
C THR A 58 7.30 7.03 10.80
N LYS A 59 8.22 6.33 10.12
CA LYS A 59 8.51 6.55 8.70
C LYS A 59 8.85 5.26 7.97
N LEU A 60 8.42 5.18 6.70
CA LEU A 60 8.68 4.08 5.80
C LEU A 60 9.31 4.57 4.50
N ALA A 61 10.28 3.82 3.99
CA ALA A 61 10.83 4.04 2.66
C ALA A 61 11.25 2.72 2.02
N PHE A 62 10.61 2.38 0.91
CA PHE A 62 11.09 1.29 0.05
C PHE A 62 12.31 1.75 -0.74
N ASN A 63 13.30 0.88 -0.87
CA ASN A 63 14.33 1.07 -1.87
C ASN A 63 13.74 0.79 -3.27
N PRO A 64 14.00 1.65 -4.28
CA PRO A 64 13.39 1.52 -5.61
C PRO A 64 13.92 0.33 -6.42
N ILE A 65 15.09 -0.20 -6.07
CA ILE A 65 15.80 -1.23 -6.85
C ILE A 65 15.86 -2.56 -6.09
N HIS A 66 16.23 -2.52 -4.81
CA HIS A 66 16.43 -3.69 -3.96
C HIS A 66 15.24 -3.91 -3.03
N PRO A 67 14.86 -5.16 -2.72
CA PRO A 67 13.68 -5.47 -1.92
C PRO A 67 13.92 -5.24 -0.41
N ILE A 68 14.16 -3.98 -0.07
CA ILE A 68 14.51 -3.47 1.24
C ILE A 68 13.48 -2.40 1.63
N LEU A 69 13.04 -2.45 2.88
CA LEU A 69 12.19 -1.46 3.51
C LEU A 69 12.95 -0.85 4.69
N LEU A 70 13.13 0.46 4.67
CA LEU A 70 13.62 1.23 5.81
C LEU A 70 12.44 1.65 6.67
N VAL A 71 12.62 1.54 7.99
CA VAL A 71 11.62 1.91 8.98
C VAL A 71 12.28 2.77 10.06
N GLY A 72 11.85 4.02 10.16
CA GLY A 72 12.23 4.90 11.28
C GLY A 72 11.29 4.72 12.46
N ASP A 73 11.79 4.91 13.68
CA ASP A 73 10.98 4.96 14.89
C ASP A 73 11.06 6.33 15.59
N GLU A 74 10.21 6.53 16.59
CA GLU A 74 10.16 7.78 17.37
C GLU A 74 11.41 8.02 18.24
N THR A 75 12.24 7.01 18.45
CA THR A 75 13.48 7.12 19.24
C THR A 75 14.68 7.52 18.41
N GLY A 76 14.50 7.74 17.11
CA GLY A 76 15.54 8.15 16.18
C GLY A 76 16.35 6.99 15.61
N TRP A 77 15.96 5.73 15.88
CA TRP A 77 16.59 4.57 15.25
C TRP A 77 15.95 4.27 13.90
N THR A 78 16.71 3.56 13.05
CA THR A 78 16.23 3.09 11.75
C THR A 78 16.52 1.61 11.59
N ASN A 79 15.48 0.84 11.27
CA ASN A 79 15.54 -0.57 10.95
C ASN A 79 15.61 -0.77 9.43
N CYS A 80 16.44 -1.71 8.98
CA CYS A 80 16.59 -2.08 7.58
C CYS A 80 16.10 -3.52 7.39
N LEU A 81 14.96 -3.68 6.71
CA LEU A 81 14.28 -4.96 6.57
C LEU A 81 14.36 -5.48 5.14
N LYS A 82 14.65 -6.77 4.99
CA LYS A 82 14.60 -7.45 3.70
C LYS A 82 13.25 -8.12 3.51
N LEU A 83 12.55 -7.81 2.43
CA LEU A 83 11.27 -8.43 2.11
C LEU A 83 11.43 -9.93 1.83
N SER A 84 10.45 -10.74 2.21
CA SER A 84 10.45 -12.16 1.87
C SER A 84 10.26 -12.38 0.35
N PRO A 85 10.70 -13.51 -0.22
CA PRO A 85 10.47 -13.83 -1.64
C PRO A 85 8.99 -13.77 -2.06
N ASN A 86 8.08 -14.07 -1.14
CA ASN A 86 6.64 -14.05 -1.42
C ASN A 86 6.11 -12.63 -1.65
N LEU A 87 6.71 -11.63 -0.99
CA LEU A 87 6.38 -10.21 -1.12
C LEU A 87 6.98 -9.56 -2.39
N ARG A 88 7.71 -10.33 -3.20
CA ARG A 88 8.37 -9.85 -4.43
C ARG A 88 7.76 -10.41 -5.71
N LYS A 89 6.61 -11.10 -5.61
CA LYS A 89 5.99 -11.78 -6.75
C LYS A 89 5.31 -10.76 -7.66
N LYS A 90 5.90 -10.54 -8.84
CA LYS A 90 5.29 -9.74 -9.90
C LYS A 90 4.22 -10.52 -10.66
N ALA A 91 3.22 -9.80 -11.14
CA ALA A 91 2.24 -10.28 -12.09
C ALA A 91 2.95 -10.80 -13.34
N LYS A 92 2.48 -11.94 -13.86
CA LYS A 92 3.03 -12.57 -15.05
C LYS A 92 1.97 -12.68 -16.12
N VAL A 93 2.39 -12.43 -17.34
CA VAL A 93 1.61 -12.66 -18.56
C VAL A 93 1.29 -14.16 -18.68
N ARG A 94 0.05 -14.50 -19.05
CA ARG A 94 -0.36 -15.90 -19.27
C ARG A 94 0.14 -16.36 -20.64
N LYS A 95 0.71 -17.56 -20.70
CA LYS A 95 1.20 -18.13 -21.96
C LYS A 95 0.02 -18.45 -22.89
N GLY A 96 0.16 -18.13 -24.17
CA GLY A 96 -0.85 -18.45 -25.21
C GLY A 96 -1.98 -17.43 -25.35
N ILE A 97 -1.90 -16.28 -24.68
CA ILE A 97 -2.81 -15.14 -24.88
C ILE A 97 -2.02 -14.04 -25.61
N GLU A 98 -2.61 -13.44 -26.64
CA GLU A 98 -2.07 -12.24 -27.27
C GLU A 98 -2.46 -10.99 -26.47
N TYR A 99 -1.49 -10.12 -26.25
CA TYR A 99 -1.65 -8.88 -25.48
C TYR A 99 -1.35 -7.67 -26.36
N PRO A 100 -1.97 -6.51 -26.11
CA PRO A 100 -1.64 -5.29 -26.80
C PRO A 100 -0.17 -4.89 -26.54
N ALA A 101 0.44 -4.13 -27.47
CA ALA A 101 1.86 -3.79 -27.43
C ALA A 101 2.34 -3.12 -26.11
N ASN A 102 1.45 -2.38 -25.44
CA ASN A 102 1.74 -1.67 -24.19
C ASN A 102 1.11 -2.34 -22.96
N TYR A 103 0.88 -3.67 -23.01
CA TYR A 103 0.31 -4.38 -21.87
C TYR A 103 1.29 -4.42 -20.70
N ASP A 104 0.85 -3.86 -19.57
CA ASP A 104 1.52 -4.02 -18.29
C ASP A 104 0.67 -4.91 -17.36
N PRO A 105 1.15 -6.11 -17.01
CA PRO A 105 0.41 -7.01 -16.12
C PRO A 105 0.23 -6.45 -14.70
N GLU A 106 1.10 -5.54 -14.23
CA GLU A 106 0.92 -4.88 -12.94
C GLU A 106 -0.23 -3.86 -12.99
N LEU A 107 -0.31 -3.08 -14.08
CA LEU A 107 -1.41 -2.13 -14.25
C LEU A 107 -2.77 -2.84 -14.39
N ASP A 108 -2.82 -3.93 -15.15
CA ASP A 108 -4.02 -4.76 -15.28
C ASP A 108 -4.43 -5.38 -13.92
N LYS A 109 -3.46 -5.88 -13.15
CA LYS A 109 -3.69 -6.40 -11.79
C LYS A 109 -4.33 -5.34 -10.89
N LEU A 110 -3.78 -4.13 -10.87
CA LEU A 110 -4.34 -3.03 -10.07
C LEU A 110 -5.71 -2.60 -10.57
N ALA A 111 -5.91 -2.48 -11.89
CA ALA A 111 -7.20 -2.13 -12.48
C ALA A 111 -8.31 -3.12 -12.10
N GLN A 112 -7.99 -4.42 -12.02
CA GLN A 112 -8.93 -5.44 -11.54
C GLN A 112 -9.36 -5.23 -10.09
N GLU A 113 -8.47 -4.73 -9.21
CA GLU A 113 -8.84 -4.41 -7.83
C GLU A 113 -9.62 -3.09 -7.74
N LEU A 114 -9.27 -2.09 -8.55
CA LEU A 114 -10.01 -0.82 -8.61
C LEU A 114 -11.45 -1.02 -9.12
N ALA A 115 -11.65 -1.87 -10.13
CA ALA A 115 -12.98 -2.17 -10.68
C ALA A 115 -13.93 -2.84 -9.67
N ARG A 116 -13.39 -3.42 -8.59
CA ARG A 116 -14.17 -4.02 -7.50
C ARG A 116 -14.55 -3.02 -6.41
N THR A 117 -14.02 -1.81 -6.47
CA THR A 117 -14.29 -0.74 -5.52
C THR A 117 -15.70 -0.19 -5.75
N THR A 118 -16.44 0.06 -4.66
CA THR A 118 -17.82 0.56 -4.77
C THR A 118 -17.85 2.08 -4.96
N ALA A 119 -18.96 2.62 -5.45
CA ALA A 119 -19.13 4.07 -5.60
C ALA A 119 -18.94 4.84 -4.27
N GLY A 120 -19.26 4.23 -3.13
CA GLY A 120 -19.09 4.83 -1.81
C GLY A 120 -17.63 4.95 -1.34
N ASP A 121 -16.69 4.30 -2.03
CA ASP A 121 -15.26 4.40 -1.77
C ASP A 121 -14.55 5.42 -2.69
N LEU A 122 -15.27 6.02 -3.65
CA LEU A 122 -14.72 7.00 -4.57
C LEU A 122 -14.56 8.36 -3.89
N ILE A 123 -13.34 8.91 -3.92
CA ILE A 123 -13.12 10.31 -3.61
C ILE A 123 -13.71 11.11 -4.78
N GLN A 124 -14.85 11.75 -4.56
CA GLN A 124 -15.47 12.60 -5.56
C GLN A 124 -14.69 13.90 -5.70
N ASP A 125 -14.52 14.36 -6.94
CA ASP A 125 -13.95 15.67 -7.22
C ASP A 125 -14.91 16.74 -6.68
N SER A 126 -14.44 17.58 -5.76
CA SER A 126 -15.29 18.57 -5.06
C SER A 126 -15.56 19.84 -5.88
N LEU A 127 -15.11 19.90 -7.13
CA LEU A 127 -15.13 21.10 -7.97
C LEU A 127 -16.44 21.38 -8.74
N TYR A 128 -17.61 21.02 -8.19
CA TYR A 128 -18.92 21.38 -8.79
C TYR A 128 -19.93 21.91 -7.77
N VAL A 129 -19.53 22.90 -6.95
CA VAL A 129 -20.40 23.75 -6.11
C VAL A 129 -19.61 25.07 -5.93
N GLN A 130 -19.90 26.27 -6.44
CA GLN A 130 -21.11 26.96 -6.89
C GLN A 130 -20.75 27.94 -8.03
N SER A 131 -21.47 27.92 -9.14
CA SER A 131 -21.60 29.08 -10.03
C SER A 131 -23.02 29.10 -10.62
N SER A 132 -24.00 29.28 -9.72
CA SER A 132 -25.39 29.53 -10.09
C SER A 132 -26.10 30.29 -8.99
N SER A 133 -25.58 31.47 -8.64
CA SER A 133 -26.38 32.55 -8.05
C SER A 133 -25.61 33.86 -8.24
N ASN A 134 -25.90 34.56 -9.33
CA ASN A 134 -25.92 36.02 -9.47
C ASN A 134 -25.92 36.35 -10.98
N GLU A 135 -27.06 36.12 -11.62
CA GLU A 135 -27.48 36.95 -12.75
C GLU A 135 -28.77 37.62 -12.29
N ASP A 136 -28.66 38.94 -12.11
CA ASP A 136 -29.64 40.03 -12.12
C ASP A 136 -30.99 39.91 -11.38
#